data_AF-A0A197STM6-F1
#
_entry.id   AF-A0A197STM6-F1
#
_cell.length_a   1.000
_cell.length_b   1.000
_cell.length_c   1.000
_cell.angle_alpha   90.00
_cell.angle_beta   90.00
_cell.angle_gamma   90.00
#
_symmetry.space_group_name_H-M   'P 1'
#
loop_
_entity.id
_entity.type
_entity.pdbx_description
1 polymer ?
#
loop_
_entity_poly.entity_id
_entity_poly.type
_entity_poly.pdbx_seq_one_letter_code
_entity_poly.pdbx_strand_id
1 'polypeptide(L)'
;MNRRTTALIAAAVLGSVALVSGCSDEGEPVSFDGGASSKAPAPKGSGGAGQNKPGDKKVSEVAAKTLLPTGPKAQFTTQNTLEDGTKIGMTTLHGKKSGFTGKVWVWAPKQYFDPKYAQSGFPVLIALPGGNGYPKNYWMGTDLKLQSSITEWSKQGKGVPFVVVMPVLNPDAKYYYDGSDIPGQPKMGTWMTEDVPDFVKANFRTFKSRDGWAFMGSSSGGFVGLKSVLKRPDQFKAVIASGPDTVPDSPLWAGHEAEKQANNPEKLAQALIDRNGPEVDLAFQIGTKEGGMANLNGFIAKYGKGPVKTHLQVIQGGKHNAHTYIKGMGDGTMQWISSKLQAPIPSP
;
A
#
# COMPACT_ATOMS: atom_id res chain seq x y z
N MET A 1 -14.62 -68.18 44.77
CA MET A 1 -13.72 -68.10 43.58
C MET A 1 -13.52 -66.61 43.27
N ASN A 2 -12.45 -65.96 43.76
CA ASN A 2 -11.11 -65.85 43.13
C ASN A 2 -11.20 -65.25 41.72
N ARG A 3 -10.62 -64.11 41.33
CA ARG A 3 -9.51 -63.25 41.81
C ARG A 3 -9.75 -61.82 41.28
N ARG A 4 -9.70 -60.78 42.12
CA ARG A 4 -8.59 -59.83 42.36
C ARG A 4 -7.96 -59.20 41.09
N THR A 5 -8.33 -57.93 40.94
CA THR A 5 -7.79 -56.82 40.15
C THR A 5 -6.33 -56.51 40.49
N THR A 6 -5.52 -56.24 39.47
CA THR A 6 -4.24 -55.52 39.60
C THR A 6 -4.18 -54.47 38.49
N ALA A 7 -4.44 -53.21 38.83
CA ALA A 7 -4.21 -52.07 37.95
C ALA A 7 -2.82 -51.49 38.28
N LEU A 8 -1.92 -51.45 37.30
CA LEU A 8 -0.66 -50.74 37.39
C LEU A 8 -0.92 -49.23 37.34
N ILE A 9 -0.49 -48.51 38.38
CA ILE A 9 -0.46 -47.06 38.42
C ILE A 9 0.80 -46.61 37.66
N ALA A 10 0.62 -46.06 36.46
CA ALA A 10 1.66 -45.31 35.78
C ALA A 10 1.59 -43.85 36.25
N ALA A 11 2.60 -43.41 36.99
CA ALA A 11 2.76 -42.00 37.37
C ALA A 11 3.19 -41.20 36.13
N ALA A 12 2.25 -40.43 35.56
CA ALA A 12 2.56 -39.44 34.54
C ALA A 12 3.15 -38.20 35.22
N VAL A 13 4.45 -37.97 35.00
CA VAL A 13 5.10 -36.70 35.32
C VAL A 13 4.58 -35.65 34.34
N LEU A 14 3.64 -34.82 34.79
CA LEU A 14 3.20 -33.62 34.07
C LEU A 14 4.34 -32.60 34.12
N GLY A 15 5.16 -32.58 33.06
CA GLY A 15 6.05 -31.47 32.79
C GLY A 15 5.24 -30.24 32.42
N SER A 16 5.17 -29.28 33.33
CA SER A 16 4.57 -27.97 33.09
C SER A 16 5.40 -27.25 32.02
N VAL A 17 4.90 -27.21 30.78
CA VAL A 17 5.41 -26.27 29.77
C VAL A 17 4.95 -24.89 30.21
N ALA A 18 5.87 -24.12 30.80
CA ALA A 18 5.66 -22.69 31.00
C ALA A 18 5.54 -22.03 29.62
N LEU A 19 4.32 -21.73 29.20
CA LEU A 19 4.06 -20.80 28.11
C LEU A 19 4.64 -19.46 28.53
N VAL A 20 5.77 -19.07 27.95
CA VAL A 20 6.24 -17.69 27.97
C VAL A 20 5.23 -16.89 27.16
N SER A 21 4.18 -16.42 27.83
CA SER A 21 3.29 -15.38 27.34
C SER A 21 4.10 -14.09 27.22
N GLY A 22 4.84 -13.93 26.12
CA GLY A 22 5.31 -12.61 25.73
C GLY A 22 4.08 -11.72 25.64
N CYS A 23 4.10 -10.58 26.34
CA CYS A 23 3.05 -9.58 26.30
C CYS A 23 2.88 -9.10 24.85
N SER A 24 1.99 -9.75 24.09
CA SER A 24 1.56 -9.25 22.78
C SER A 24 0.67 -8.06 23.04
N ASP A 25 0.98 -6.94 22.41
CA ASP A 25 0.14 -5.73 22.40
C ASP A 25 -0.92 -5.78 21.29
N GLU A 26 -1.11 -6.94 20.65
CA GLU A 26 -2.18 -7.14 19.68
C GLU A 26 -3.55 -6.85 20.31
N GLY A 27 -4.34 -6.01 19.64
CA GLY A 27 -5.64 -5.54 20.12
C GLY A 27 -5.59 -4.22 20.87
N GLU A 28 -4.43 -3.81 21.40
CA GLU A 28 -4.29 -2.53 22.13
C GLU A 28 -4.46 -1.32 21.20
N PRO A 29 -5.07 -0.22 21.66
CA PRO A 29 -5.19 1.01 20.88
C PRO A 29 -3.83 1.52 20.38
N VAL A 30 -3.78 1.99 19.12
CA VAL A 30 -2.60 2.63 18.54
C VAL A 30 -2.97 3.95 17.87
N SER A 31 -2.09 4.95 17.98
CA SER A 31 -2.26 6.25 17.33
C SER A 31 -1.15 6.50 16.32
N PHE A 32 -1.54 7.12 15.20
CA PHE A 32 -0.64 7.65 14.19
C PHE A 32 -0.64 9.19 14.20
N ASP A 33 -0.97 9.79 15.33
CA ASP A 33 -0.81 11.23 15.54
C ASP A 33 0.68 11.56 15.68
N GLY A 34 1.33 11.97 14.58
CA GLY A 34 2.64 12.62 14.67
C GLY A 34 2.49 14.00 15.33
N GLY A 35 3.52 14.45 16.05
CA GLY A 35 3.50 15.57 17.02
C GLY A 35 2.96 16.95 16.57
N ALA A 36 2.48 17.12 15.33
CA ALA A 36 1.78 18.31 14.86
C ALA A 36 0.25 18.29 15.09
N SER A 37 -0.32 17.21 15.66
CA SER A 37 -1.77 17.15 15.94
C SER A 37 -2.24 18.06 17.09
N SER A 38 -1.35 18.77 17.77
CA SER A 38 -1.72 19.75 18.81
C SER A 38 -1.22 21.15 18.47
N LYS A 39 -2.17 22.03 18.14
CA LYS A 39 -2.04 23.48 17.89
C LYS A 39 -1.32 23.87 16.58
N ALA A 40 -2.09 23.97 15.51
CA ALA A 40 -1.78 24.99 14.49
C ALA A 40 -1.85 26.38 15.17
N PRO A 41 -0.80 27.21 15.13
CA PRO A 41 -0.91 28.60 15.55
C PRO A 41 -1.82 29.32 14.56
N ALA A 42 -2.79 30.07 15.08
CA ALA A 42 -3.55 31.01 14.26
C ALA A 42 -2.59 31.97 13.52
N PRO A 43 -2.86 32.32 12.26
CA PRO A 43 -2.02 33.27 11.54
C PRO A 43 -2.18 34.63 12.21
N LYS A 44 -1.20 35.05 13.02
CA LYS A 44 -1.06 36.45 13.40
C LYS A 44 -0.64 37.21 12.16
N GLY A 45 -1.58 37.98 11.62
CA GLY A 45 -1.27 39.02 10.65
C GLY A 45 -0.33 40.02 11.30
N SER A 46 0.85 40.18 10.70
CA SER A 46 1.67 41.36 10.89
C SER A 46 2.31 41.70 9.56
N GLY A 47 1.82 42.79 8.96
CA GLY A 47 2.41 43.40 7.78
C GLY A 47 3.86 43.76 8.03
N GLY A 48 4.71 43.38 7.09
CA GLY A 48 6.12 43.72 7.04
C GLY A 48 6.67 43.25 5.72
N ALA A 49 6.92 44.19 4.80
CA ALA A 49 7.68 43.93 3.59
C ALA A 49 9.10 43.52 4.01
N GLY A 50 9.36 42.22 4.04
CA GLY A 50 10.61 41.62 4.52
C GLY A 50 11.14 40.61 3.51
N GLN A 51 12.42 40.78 3.16
CA GLN A 51 13.14 39.98 2.18
C GLN A 51 13.00 38.47 2.40
N ASN A 52 12.70 37.73 1.32
CA ASN A 52 12.62 36.27 1.24
C ASN A 52 13.91 35.58 1.75
N LYS A 53 13.95 35.17 3.03
CA LYS A 53 15.03 34.31 3.54
C LYS A 53 14.84 32.87 3.06
N PRO A 54 15.93 32.08 2.89
CA PRO A 54 15.82 30.68 2.44
C PRO A 54 14.92 29.79 3.30
N GLY A 55 14.84 30.05 4.61
CA GLY A 55 13.96 29.33 5.54
C GLY A 55 12.47 29.56 5.27
N ASP A 56 12.06 30.79 4.95
CA ASP A 56 10.65 31.14 4.71
C ASP A 56 10.14 30.49 3.42
N LYS A 57 10.99 30.40 2.38
CA LYS A 57 10.66 29.68 1.14
C LYS A 57 10.44 28.19 1.40
N LYS A 58 11.32 27.54 2.19
CA LYS A 58 11.20 26.11 2.48
C LYS A 58 9.95 25.79 3.31
N VAL A 59 9.61 26.63 4.30
CA VAL A 59 8.36 26.49 5.07
C VAL A 59 7.14 26.66 4.16
N SER A 60 7.17 27.63 3.24
CA SER A 60 6.07 27.83 2.28
C SER A 60 5.89 26.65 1.32
N GLU A 61 6.99 25.99 0.91
CA GLU A 61 6.95 24.80 0.05
C GLU A 61 6.36 23.58 0.77
N VAL A 62 6.80 23.33 2.01
CA VAL A 62 6.27 22.26 2.85
C VAL A 62 4.75 22.42 3.01
N ALA A 63 4.28 23.62 3.40
CA ALA A 63 2.87 23.90 3.59
C ALA A 63 2.06 23.79 2.28
N ALA A 64 2.64 24.22 1.16
CA ALA A 64 1.98 24.13 -0.15
C ALA A 64 1.72 22.67 -0.55
N LYS A 65 2.70 21.77 -0.34
CA LYS A 65 2.63 20.37 -0.80
C LYS A 65 1.94 19.41 0.18
N THR A 66 1.98 19.70 1.48
CA THR A 66 1.43 18.84 2.53
C THR A 66 -0.08 18.98 2.66
N LEU A 67 -0.77 17.84 2.78
CA LEU A 67 -2.12 17.73 3.32
C LEU A 67 -2.03 17.20 4.76
N LEU A 68 -2.46 18.01 5.73
CA LEU A 68 -2.62 17.57 7.11
C LEU A 68 -3.88 16.69 7.23
N PRO A 69 -3.95 15.77 8.22
CA PRO A 69 -5.11 14.91 8.43
C PRO A 69 -6.41 15.73 8.50
N THR A 70 -7.37 15.43 7.62
CA THR A 70 -8.60 16.21 7.50
C THR A 70 -9.71 15.74 8.44
N GLY A 71 -9.55 14.58 9.07
CA GLY A 71 -10.62 13.89 9.79
C GLY A 71 -11.72 13.33 8.87
N PRO A 72 -12.64 12.50 9.43
CA PRO A 72 -12.70 12.07 10.82
C PRO A 72 -11.56 11.12 11.22
N LYS A 73 -11.15 11.16 12.49
CA LYS A 73 -10.13 10.24 13.03
C LYS A 73 -10.71 8.84 13.16
N ALA A 74 -9.97 7.85 12.68
CA ALA A 74 -10.26 6.44 12.87
C ALA A 74 -9.64 5.94 14.17
N GLN A 75 -10.30 4.93 14.75
CA GLN A 75 -9.77 4.17 15.87
C GLN A 75 -8.99 2.96 15.32
N PHE A 76 -7.75 2.80 15.75
CA PHE A 76 -6.90 1.70 15.34
C PHE A 76 -6.58 0.80 16.53
N THR A 77 -6.56 -0.51 16.29
CA THR A 77 -5.97 -1.48 17.19
C THR A 77 -4.67 -2.01 16.62
N THR A 78 -3.71 -2.31 17.48
CA THR A 78 -2.43 -2.88 17.09
C THR A 78 -2.67 -4.29 16.54
N GLN A 79 -2.17 -4.55 15.34
CA GLN A 79 -2.15 -5.88 14.73
C GLN A 79 -0.80 -6.56 14.87
N ASN A 80 0.28 -5.78 14.83
CA ASN A 80 1.64 -6.27 14.94
C ASN A 80 2.59 -5.14 15.37
N THR A 81 3.71 -5.50 15.98
CA THR A 81 4.77 -4.57 16.40
C THR A 81 6.10 -5.04 15.81
N LEU A 82 6.76 -4.16 15.07
CA LEU A 82 8.05 -4.44 14.45
C LEU A 82 9.18 -4.37 15.49
N GLU A 83 10.32 -4.98 15.18
CA GLU A 83 11.54 -4.95 16.01
C GLU A 83 12.00 -3.52 16.34
N ASP A 84 11.70 -2.56 15.46
CA ASP A 84 12.08 -1.17 15.65
C ASP A 84 11.09 -0.37 16.52
N GLY A 85 10.02 -1.02 17.02
CA GLY A 85 8.97 -0.45 17.86
C GLY A 85 7.84 0.23 17.09
N THR A 86 7.93 0.36 15.76
CA THR A 86 6.78 0.84 14.96
C THR A 86 5.69 -0.22 14.91
N LYS A 87 4.44 0.23 14.79
CA LYS A 87 3.25 -0.63 14.88
C LYS A 87 2.47 -0.66 13.58
N ILE A 88 1.91 -1.82 13.28
CA ILE A 88 0.87 -1.99 12.25
C ILE A 88 -0.48 -1.86 12.95
N GLY A 89 -1.26 -0.86 12.57
CA GLY A 89 -2.62 -0.65 13.07
C GLY A 89 -3.65 -1.25 12.13
N MET A 90 -4.81 -1.61 12.66
CA MET A 90 -5.96 -2.10 11.91
C MET A 90 -7.22 -1.33 12.28
N THR A 91 -8.05 -1.05 11.29
CA THR A 91 -9.41 -0.54 11.51
C THR A 91 -10.38 -1.15 10.51
N THR A 92 -11.68 -1.05 10.80
CA THR A 92 -12.74 -1.37 9.86
C THR A 92 -13.28 -0.07 9.28
N LEU A 93 -13.10 0.12 7.97
CA LEU A 93 -13.51 1.30 7.24
C LEU A 93 -14.84 1.03 6.53
N HIS A 94 -15.82 1.91 6.77
CA HIS A 94 -17.01 2.02 5.92
C HIS A 94 -16.75 3.05 4.81
N GLY A 95 -16.67 2.57 3.56
CA GLY A 95 -16.49 3.39 2.38
C GLY A 95 -17.79 4.08 1.99
N LYS A 96 -17.83 5.41 2.13
CA LYS A 96 -19.03 6.20 1.83
C LYS A 96 -19.40 6.19 0.34
N LYS A 97 -18.41 6.07 -0.55
CA LYS A 97 -18.62 6.11 -2.01
C LYS A 97 -18.90 4.72 -2.59
N SER A 98 -18.17 3.71 -2.13
CA SER A 98 -18.37 2.31 -2.56
C SER A 98 -19.58 1.66 -1.87
N GLY A 99 -19.95 2.11 -0.67
CA GLY A 99 -20.90 1.44 0.20
C GLY A 99 -20.35 0.18 0.88
N PHE A 100 -19.08 -0.17 0.63
CA PHE A 100 -18.45 -1.37 1.16
C PHE A 100 -17.84 -1.11 2.54
N THR A 101 -17.88 -2.12 3.41
CA THR A 101 -17.22 -2.10 4.72
C THR A 101 -16.14 -3.17 4.75
N GLY A 102 -14.89 -2.77 4.96
CA GLY A 102 -13.73 -3.66 4.90
C GLY A 102 -12.63 -3.29 5.89
N LYS A 103 -11.75 -4.27 6.17
CA LYS A 103 -10.57 -4.03 7.01
C LYS A 103 -9.48 -3.29 6.23
N VAL A 104 -8.81 -2.37 6.91
CA VAL A 104 -7.64 -1.66 6.40
C VAL A 104 -6.56 -1.71 7.47
N TRP A 105 -5.38 -2.20 7.09
CA TRP A 105 -4.17 -2.12 7.93
C TRP A 105 -3.31 -0.94 7.48
N VAL A 106 -2.60 -0.33 8.42
CA VAL A 106 -1.77 0.84 8.18
C VAL A 106 -0.47 0.75 8.96
N TRP A 107 0.59 1.31 8.41
CA TRP A 107 1.89 1.45 9.07
C TRP A 107 2.53 2.77 8.67
N ALA A 108 3.20 3.42 9.62
CA ALA A 108 3.97 4.64 9.37
C ALA A 108 5.44 4.43 9.78
N PRO A 109 6.38 4.95 8.99
CA PRO A 109 7.82 4.80 9.23
C PRO A 109 8.25 5.70 10.39
N LYS A 110 9.39 5.41 11.03
CA LYS A 110 9.91 6.25 12.14
C LYS A 110 10.03 7.73 11.79
N GLN A 111 10.40 8.03 10.55
CA GLN A 111 10.50 9.39 10.02
C GLN A 111 9.18 10.16 10.14
N TYR A 112 8.03 9.47 10.11
CA TYR A 112 6.73 10.09 10.31
C TYR A 112 6.56 10.67 11.72
N PHE A 113 7.26 10.14 12.72
CA PHE A 113 7.19 10.61 14.11
C PHE A 113 8.35 11.54 14.48
N ASP A 114 9.30 11.76 13.57
CA ASP A 114 10.44 12.65 13.78
C ASP A 114 9.99 14.13 13.73
N PRO A 115 10.29 14.95 14.76
CA PRO A 115 10.00 16.38 14.76
C PRO A 115 10.48 17.12 13.50
N LYS A 116 11.58 16.66 12.90
CA LYS A 116 12.11 17.17 11.64
C LYS A 116 11.11 17.10 10.49
N TYR A 117 10.17 16.16 10.50
CA TYR A 117 9.14 16.01 9.45
C TYR A 117 7.72 16.29 9.96
N ALA A 118 7.56 16.94 11.12
CA ALA A 118 6.26 17.16 11.74
C ALA A 118 5.25 17.91 10.84
N GLN A 119 5.74 18.75 9.93
CA GLN A 119 4.91 19.53 8.98
C GLN A 119 4.90 18.95 7.55
N SER A 120 5.61 17.83 7.32
CA SER A 120 5.69 17.22 5.99
C SER A 120 4.59 16.21 5.76
N GLY A 121 4.06 16.21 4.54
CA GLY A 121 3.39 15.07 3.96
C GLY A 121 4.36 13.91 3.75
N PHE A 122 3.81 12.70 3.71
CA PHE A 122 4.53 11.48 3.38
C PHE A 122 3.94 10.86 2.12
N PRO A 123 4.78 10.18 1.30
CA PRO A 123 4.26 9.40 0.19
C PRO A 123 3.50 8.19 0.74
N VAL A 124 2.43 7.82 0.06
CA VAL A 124 1.55 6.69 0.40
C VAL A 124 1.81 5.54 -0.57
N LEU A 125 2.02 4.36 -0.02
CA LEU A 125 2.11 3.11 -0.77
C LEU A 125 0.91 2.22 -0.39
N ILE A 126 -0.04 2.09 -1.30
CA ILE A 126 -1.17 1.17 -1.14
C ILE A 126 -0.72 -0.23 -1.56
N ALA A 127 -0.56 -1.13 -0.58
CA ALA A 127 0.01 -2.46 -0.77
C ALA A 127 -1.08 -3.54 -0.87
N LEU A 128 -1.19 -4.15 -2.04
CA LEU A 128 -2.27 -5.09 -2.40
C LEU A 128 -1.75 -6.54 -2.46
N PRO A 129 -2.41 -7.49 -1.79
CA PRO A 129 -2.02 -8.90 -1.81
C PRO A 129 -2.41 -9.56 -3.14
N GLY A 130 -1.92 -10.77 -3.39
CA GLY A 130 -2.37 -11.64 -4.47
C GLY A 130 -3.55 -12.53 -4.08
N GLY A 131 -4.04 -13.31 -5.05
CA GLY A 131 -5.22 -14.16 -4.88
C GLY A 131 -6.47 -13.36 -4.48
N ASN A 132 -7.27 -13.91 -3.57
CA ASN A 132 -8.51 -13.26 -3.14
C ASN A 132 -8.27 -12.10 -2.15
N GLY A 133 -7.13 -12.02 -1.46
CA GLY A 133 -6.81 -10.88 -0.59
C GLY A 133 -7.88 -10.53 0.47
N TYR A 134 -8.62 -11.54 0.92
CA TYR A 134 -9.68 -11.46 1.92
C TYR A 134 -9.63 -12.74 2.79
N PRO A 135 -9.94 -12.69 4.11
CA PRO A 135 -10.32 -11.51 4.90
C PRO A 135 -9.13 -10.71 5.43
N LYS A 136 -7.90 -11.15 5.13
CA LYS A 136 -6.66 -10.51 5.58
C LYS A 136 -5.79 -10.12 4.38
N ASN A 137 -5.12 -8.99 4.48
CA ASN A 137 -4.06 -8.60 3.55
C ASN A 137 -2.72 -9.09 4.11
N TYR A 138 -2.06 -10.06 3.48
CA TYR A 138 -0.85 -10.67 4.04
C TYR A 138 0.34 -9.70 4.17
N TRP A 139 0.31 -8.52 3.53
CA TRP A 139 1.36 -7.52 3.71
C TRP A 139 1.37 -6.95 5.14
N MET A 140 0.30 -7.15 5.92
CA MET A 140 0.28 -6.78 7.35
C MET A 140 1.11 -7.73 8.23
N GLY A 141 1.52 -8.90 7.70
CA GLY A 141 2.42 -9.82 8.39
C GLY A 141 3.86 -9.30 8.38
N THR A 142 4.61 -9.60 9.45
CA THR A 142 6.03 -9.21 9.59
C THR A 142 7.00 -10.24 9.00
N ASP A 143 6.51 -11.42 8.64
CA ASP A 143 7.26 -12.54 8.04
C ASP A 143 7.81 -12.22 6.64
N LEU A 144 7.03 -11.50 5.83
CA LEU A 144 7.44 -11.00 4.51
C LEU A 144 8.40 -9.81 4.59
N LYS A 145 8.49 -9.16 5.76
CA LYS A 145 9.39 -8.04 6.06
C LYS A 145 9.20 -6.81 5.15
N LEU A 146 8.01 -6.55 4.63
CA LEU A 146 7.77 -5.39 3.75
C LEU A 146 8.14 -4.07 4.44
N GLN A 147 7.57 -3.81 5.62
CA GLN A 147 7.73 -2.57 6.37
C GLN A 147 9.18 -2.41 6.87
N SER A 148 9.78 -3.47 7.40
CA SER A 148 11.20 -3.45 7.80
C SER A 148 12.13 -3.19 6.61
N SER A 149 11.81 -3.74 5.43
CA SER A 149 12.59 -3.48 4.21
C SER A 149 12.43 -2.05 3.73
N ILE A 150 11.23 -1.46 3.81
CA ILE A 150 11.00 -0.03 3.51
C ILE A 150 11.81 0.85 4.45
N THR A 151 11.82 0.55 5.75
CA THR A 151 12.66 1.25 6.73
C THR A 151 14.13 1.18 6.34
N GLU A 152 14.63 0.00 5.97
CA GLU A 152 16.03 -0.20 5.62
C GLU A 152 16.41 0.49 4.30
N TRP A 153 15.62 0.34 3.24
CA TRP A 153 15.86 1.03 1.97
C TRP A 153 15.81 2.54 2.13
N SER A 154 14.93 3.05 3.00
CA SER A 154 14.89 4.47 3.33
C SER A 154 16.16 4.97 4.01
N LYS A 155 16.69 4.24 4.99
CA LYS A 155 17.98 4.56 5.63
C LYS A 155 19.15 4.52 4.65
N GLN A 156 19.13 3.59 3.70
CA GLN A 156 20.16 3.46 2.66
C GLN A 156 20.04 4.51 1.54
N GLY A 157 19.04 5.40 1.57
CA GLY A 157 18.79 6.34 0.47
C GLY A 157 18.28 5.67 -0.82
N LYS A 158 17.87 4.40 -0.74
CA LYS A 158 17.30 3.61 -1.84
C LYS A 158 15.77 3.62 -1.85
N GLY A 159 15.14 4.33 -0.93
CA GLY A 159 13.69 4.43 -0.85
C GLY A 159 13.24 5.70 -0.15
N VAL A 160 12.03 6.17 -0.46
CA VAL A 160 11.36 7.18 0.39
C VAL A 160 10.62 6.48 1.54
N PRO A 161 10.48 7.11 2.72
CA PRO A 161 9.75 6.51 3.83
C PRO A 161 8.24 6.61 3.57
N PHE A 162 7.59 5.51 3.20
CA PHE A 162 6.17 5.49 2.87
C PHE A 162 5.28 5.31 4.10
N VAL A 163 4.14 5.99 4.14
CA VAL A 163 2.97 5.47 4.86
C VAL A 163 2.42 4.30 4.03
N VAL A 164 2.36 3.12 4.64
CA VAL A 164 1.92 1.89 3.97
C VAL A 164 0.48 1.60 4.36
N VAL A 165 -0.38 1.40 3.37
CA VAL A 165 -1.81 1.18 3.53
C VAL A 165 -2.18 -0.14 2.86
N MET A 166 -2.83 -1.01 3.60
CA MET A 166 -3.05 -2.41 3.22
C MET A 166 -4.54 -2.70 3.35
N PRO A 167 -5.39 -2.32 2.38
CA PRO A 167 -6.81 -2.68 2.40
C PRO A 167 -7.00 -4.17 2.05
N VAL A 168 -8.14 -4.75 2.42
CA VAL A 168 -8.61 -6.00 1.77
C VAL A 168 -8.78 -5.78 0.27
N LEU A 169 -8.46 -6.79 -0.54
CA LEU A 169 -8.50 -6.69 -2.01
C LEU A 169 -9.92 -6.86 -2.56
N ASN A 170 -10.64 -7.85 -2.05
CA ASN A 170 -11.96 -8.27 -2.50
C ASN A 170 -12.95 -8.25 -1.31
N PRO A 171 -14.27 -8.20 -1.57
CA PRO A 171 -15.29 -8.17 -0.53
C PRO A 171 -15.53 -9.53 0.12
N ASP A 172 -15.06 -10.61 -0.51
CA ASP A 172 -15.19 -11.98 -0.04
C ASP A 172 -14.00 -12.85 -0.49
N ALA A 173 -13.99 -14.11 -0.04
CA ALA A 173 -12.99 -15.11 -0.41
C ALA A 173 -13.42 -16.00 -1.59
N LYS A 174 -14.53 -15.69 -2.27
CA LYS A 174 -15.12 -16.54 -3.31
C LYS A 174 -14.65 -16.12 -4.70
N TYR A 175 -14.67 -14.83 -4.98
CA TYR A 175 -14.34 -14.31 -6.31
C TYR A 175 -13.25 -13.26 -6.26
N TYR A 176 -12.54 -13.16 -7.38
CA TYR A 176 -11.69 -12.01 -7.68
C TYR A 176 -12.52 -10.98 -8.46
N TYR A 177 -12.49 -9.72 -8.03
CA TYR A 177 -13.35 -8.64 -8.55
C TYR A 177 -12.60 -7.68 -9.47
N ASP A 178 -11.37 -8.01 -9.86
CA ASP A 178 -10.48 -7.14 -10.65
C ASP A 178 -10.24 -5.75 -10.03
N GLY A 179 -10.56 -5.57 -8.74
CA GLY A 179 -10.64 -4.26 -8.09
C GLY A 179 -11.53 -3.29 -8.86
N SER A 180 -12.66 -3.75 -9.39
CA SER A 180 -13.55 -3.01 -10.29
C SER A 180 -14.94 -2.84 -9.71
N ASP A 181 -15.67 -1.85 -10.23
CA ASP A 181 -17.10 -1.68 -9.98
C ASP A 181 -17.88 -2.49 -11.02
N ILE A 182 -17.86 -3.81 -10.87
CA ILE A 182 -18.59 -4.72 -11.75
C ILE A 182 -20.09 -4.55 -11.49
N PRO A 183 -20.95 -4.41 -12.52
CA PRO A 183 -22.38 -4.24 -12.30
C PRO A 183 -22.98 -5.36 -11.44
N GLY A 184 -23.84 -4.98 -10.48
CA GLY A 184 -24.44 -5.92 -9.53
C GLY A 184 -23.52 -6.44 -8.42
N GLN A 185 -22.26 -6.00 -8.36
CA GLN A 185 -21.26 -6.43 -7.37
C GLN A 185 -20.84 -5.28 -6.44
N PRO A 186 -20.20 -5.57 -5.29
CA PRO A 186 -19.54 -4.55 -4.48
C PRO A 186 -18.55 -3.70 -5.29
N LYS A 187 -18.56 -2.38 -5.06
CA LYS A 187 -17.79 -1.40 -5.82
C LYS A 187 -16.32 -1.35 -5.41
N MET A 188 -15.56 -2.37 -5.81
CA MET A 188 -14.17 -2.51 -5.40
C MET A 188 -13.21 -1.54 -6.11
N GLY A 189 -13.58 -1.00 -7.27
CA GLY A 189 -12.81 0.05 -7.94
C GLY A 189 -12.93 1.38 -7.21
N THR A 190 -14.15 1.73 -6.78
CA THR A 190 -14.39 2.90 -5.94
C THR A 190 -13.73 2.73 -4.56
N TRP A 191 -13.82 1.55 -3.94
CA TRP A 191 -13.13 1.28 -2.67
C TRP A 191 -11.62 1.56 -2.75
N MET A 192 -10.96 1.05 -3.80
CA MET A 192 -9.50 1.17 -3.96
C MET A 192 -9.04 2.58 -4.35
N THR A 193 -9.83 3.28 -5.17
CA THR A 193 -9.40 4.54 -5.78
C THR A 193 -10.04 5.78 -5.16
N GLU A 194 -10.98 5.62 -4.24
CA GLU A 194 -11.66 6.75 -3.59
C GLU A 194 -11.70 6.58 -2.07
N ASP A 195 -12.38 5.53 -1.56
CA ASP A 195 -12.62 5.42 -0.12
C ASP A 195 -11.34 5.18 0.69
N VAL A 196 -10.45 4.30 0.22
CA VAL A 196 -9.14 4.07 0.87
C VAL A 196 -8.27 5.33 0.82
N PRO A 197 -8.06 6.01 -0.33
CA PRO A 197 -7.35 7.30 -0.36
C PRO A 197 -7.95 8.37 0.55
N ASP A 198 -9.28 8.54 0.57
CA ASP A 198 -9.96 9.53 1.41
C ASP A 198 -9.76 9.22 2.90
N PHE A 199 -9.85 7.94 3.28
CA PHE A 199 -9.54 7.48 4.63
C PHE A 199 -8.10 7.81 5.03
N VAL A 200 -7.13 7.61 4.14
CA VAL A 200 -5.72 7.90 4.43
C VAL A 200 -5.49 9.40 4.58
N LYS A 201 -6.05 10.22 3.69
CA LYS A 201 -6.01 11.69 3.80
C LYS A 201 -6.65 12.21 5.08
N ALA A 202 -7.70 11.54 5.58
CA ALA A 202 -8.35 11.89 6.83
C ALA A 202 -7.49 11.59 8.07
N ASN A 203 -6.56 10.64 8.00
CA ASN A 203 -5.86 10.09 9.17
C ASN A 203 -4.33 10.30 9.16
N PHE A 204 -3.73 10.63 8.02
CA PHE A 204 -2.27 10.75 7.88
C PHE A 204 -1.87 12.05 7.18
N ARG A 205 -0.67 12.55 7.51
CA ARG A 205 -0.01 13.60 6.72
C ARG A 205 0.43 13.03 5.38
N THR A 206 -0.21 13.45 4.31
CA THR A 206 0.07 12.98 2.94
C THR A 206 0.48 14.15 2.04
N PHE A 207 0.93 13.86 0.82
CA PHE A 207 1.03 14.90 -0.20
C PHE A 207 -0.32 15.13 -0.88
N LYS A 208 -0.61 16.40 -1.21
CA LYS A 208 -1.82 16.80 -1.96
C LYS A 208 -1.79 16.26 -3.40
N SER A 209 -0.62 16.29 -4.03
CA SER A 209 -0.41 15.85 -5.41
C SER A 209 -0.34 14.34 -5.51
N ARG A 210 -0.78 13.79 -6.66
CA ARG A 210 -0.55 12.40 -7.08
C ARG A 210 0.91 11.94 -7.00
N ASP A 211 1.86 12.87 -7.03
CA ASP A 211 3.30 12.57 -6.96
C ASP A 211 3.70 11.96 -5.60
N GLY A 212 2.80 11.97 -4.61
CA GLY A 212 2.97 11.24 -3.35
C GLY A 212 2.16 9.94 -3.25
N TRP A 213 1.55 9.45 -4.34
CA TRP A 213 0.62 8.33 -4.27
C TRP A 213 1.00 7.22 -5.24
N ALA A 214 1.27 6.03 -4.69
CA ALA A 214 1.63 4.86 -5.46
C ALA A 214 0.92 3.61 -4.96
N PHE A 215 0.81 2.63 -5.85
CA PHE A 215 0.41 1.27 -5.51
C PHE A 215 1.64 0.35 -5.46
N MET A 216 1.53 -0.72 -4.69
CA MET A 216 2.25 -1.95 -4.99
C MET A 216 1.29 -3.12 -4.94
N GLY A 217 1.61 -4.18 -5.66
CA GLY A 217 0.87 -5.41 -5.52
C GLY A 217 1.53 -6.59 -6.19
N SER A 218 0.97 -7.75 -5.90
CA SER A 218 1.43 -9.05 -6.41
C SER A 218 0.26 -9.79 -7.04
N SER A 219 0.44 -10.42 -8.20
CA SER A 219 -0.61 -11.18 -8.89
C SER A 219 -1.85 -10.31 -9.13
N SER A 220 -3.03 -10.74 -8.66
CA SER A 220 -4.27 -9.95 -8.65
C SER A 220 -4.10 -8.54 -8.09
N GLY A 221 -3.39 -8.35 -6.97
CA GLY A 221 -3.08 -7.02 -6.44
C GLY A 221 -2.18 -6.19 -7.36
N GLY A 222 -1.29 -6.84 -8.11
CA GLY A 222 -0.46 -6.21 -9.13
C GLY A 222 -1.30 -5.70 -10.30
N PHE A 223 -2.27 -6.50 -10.76
CA PHE A 223 -3.25 -6.08 -11.76
C PHE A 223 -4.09 -4.89 -11.26
N VAL A 224 -4.64 -4.96 -10.04
CA VAL A 224 -5.47 -3.89 -9.47
C VAL A 224 -4.68 -2.59 -9.35
N GLY A 225 -3.43 -2.64 -8.89
CA GLY A 225 -2.54 -1.47 -8.84
C GLY A 225 -2.26 -0.90 -10.23
N LEU A 226 -1.87 -1.76 -11.20
CA LEU A 226 -1.60 -1.37 -12.58
C LEU A 226 -2.80 -0.64 -13.21
N LYS A 227 -3.98 -1.27 -13.12
CA LYS A 227 -5.22 -0.72 -13.62
C LYS A 227 -5.57 0.60 -12.93
N SER A 228 -5.42 0.68 -11.61
CA SER A 228 -5.78 1.88 -10.84
C SER A 228 -4.95 3.09 -11.27
N VAL A 229 -3.64 2.93 -11.46
CA VAL A 229 -2.76 4.02 -11.93
C VAL A 229 -3.10 4.45 -13.36
N LEU A 230 -3.36 3.50 -14.26
CA LEU A 230 -3.73 3.81 -15.65
C LEU A 230 -5.12 4.44 -15.77
N LYS A 231 -6.07 4.03 -14.91
CA LYS A 231 -7.44 4.54 -14.91
C LYS A 231 -7.57 5.89 -14.22
N ARG A 232 -6.78 6.12 -13.16
CA ARG A 232 -6.78 7.34 -12.33
C ARG A 232 -5.40 8.01 -12.32
N PRO A 233 -4.85 8.36 -13.51
CA PRO A 233 -3.55 9.00 -13.60
C PRO A 233 -3.56 10.44 -13.06
N ASP A 234 -4.74 10.99 -12.74
CA ASP A 234 -4.92 12.24 -12.01
C ASP A 234 -4.65 12.10 -10.50
N GLN A 235 -4.80 10.89 -9.94
CA GLN A 235 -4.67 10.64 -8.51
C GLN A 235 -3.43 9.85 -8.11
N PHE A 236 -2.94 8.97 -8.98
CA PHE A 236 -1.80 8.09 -8.68
C PHE A 236 -0.68 8.28 -9.69
N LYS A 237 0.56 8.34 -9.21
CA LYS A 237 1.76 8.52 -10.02
C LYS A 237 2.35 7.21 -10.48
N ALA A 238 2.43 6.22 -9.59
CA ALA A 238 3.28 5.07 -9.82
C ALA A 238 2.73 3.76 -9.26
N VAL A 239 3.22 2.63 -9.79
CA VAL A 239 2.90 1.28 -9.29
C VAL A 239 4.11 0.36 -9.32
N ILE A 240 4.26 -0.48 -8.28
CA ILE A 240 5.06 -1.71 -8.32
C ILE A 240 4.11 -2.90 -8.58
N ALA A 241 4.02 -3.35 -9.83
CA ALA A 241 3.15 -4.44 -10.25
C ALA A 241 3.97 -5.74 -10.40
N SER A 242 3.82 -6.65 -9.44
CA SER A 242 4.65 -7.87 -9.34
C SER A 242 3.89 -9.09 -9.84
N GLY A 243 4.39 -9.76 -10.89
CA GLY A 243 3.70 -10.83 -11.61
C GLY A 243 2.25 -10.49 -11.97
N PRO A 244 1.93 -9.30 -12.51
CA PRO A 244 0.55 -8.92 -12.78
C PRO A 244 0.04 -9.56 -14.07
N ASP A 245 -1.26 -9.82 -14.14
CA ASP A 245 -1.94 -9.89 -15.43
C ASP A 245 -2.05 -8.48 -16.04
N THR A 246 -2.26 -8.42 -17.35
CA THR A 246 -2.36 -7.15 -18.11
C THR A 246 -3.73 -6.95 -18.75
N VAL A 247 -4.65 -7.90 -18.55
CA VAL A 247 -6.06 -7.85 -18.99
C VAL A 247 -6.96 -8.37 -17.86
N PRO A 248 -8.22 -7.94 -17.77
CA PRO A 248 -9.13 -8.37 -16.72
C PRO A 248 -9.55 -9.83 -16.93
N ASP A 249 -9.60 -10.62 -15.85
CA ASP A 249 -9.87 -12.06 -15.90
C ASP A 249 -10.97 -12.51 -14.92
N SER A 250 -11.60 -11.59 -14.18
CA SER A 250 -12.68 -11.95 -13.28
C SER A 250 -13.83 -12.65 -14.02
N PRO A 251 -14.34 -13.79 -13.50
CA PRO A 251 -15.51 -14.45 -14.08
C PRO A 251 -16.79 -13.61 -13.92
N LEU A 252 -16.79 -12.61 -13.02
CA LEU A 252 -17.93 -11.72 -12.78
C LEU A 252 -18.18 -10.75 -13.94
N TRP A 253 -17.26 -10.66 -14.91
CA TRP A 253 -17.47 -9.88 -16.13
C TRP A 253 -18.41 -10.53 -17.14
N ALA A 254 -18.88 -11.76 -16.90
CA ALA A 254 -19.84 -12.41 -17.79
C ALA A 254 -21.10 -11.52 -17.96
N GLY A 255 -21.35 -11.08 -19.20
CA GLY A 255 -22.44 -10.15 -19.52
C GLY A 255 -22.09 -8.65 -19.42
N HIS A 256 -20.85 -8.30 -19.09
CA HIS A 256 -20.38 -6.92 -18.85
C HIS A 256 -19.11 -6.59 -19.65
N GLU A 257 -19.05 -6.99 -20.92
CA GLU A 257 -17.83 -6.89 -21.74
C GLU A 257 -17.40 -5.45 -22.00
N ALA A 258 -18.35 -4.51 -22.16
CA ALA A 258 -18.02 -3.11 -22.35
C ALA A 258 -17.33 -2.52 -21.10
N GLU A 259 -17.88 -2.80 -19.92
CA GLU A 259 -17.33 -2.39 -18.62
C GLU A 259 -15.99 -3.07 -18.35
N LYS A 260 -15.84 -4.35 -18.74
CA LYS A 260 -14.58 -5.08 -18.68
C LYS A 260 -13.50 -4.38 -19.51
N GLN A 261 -13.79 -4.03 -20.77
CA GLN A 261 -12.84 -3.32 -21.62
C GLN A 261 -12.50 -1.92 -21.09
N ALA A 262 -13.44 -1.23 -20.45
CA ALA A 262 -13.18 0.04 -19.75
C ALA A 262 -12.33 -0.12 -18.46
N ASN A 263 -12.02 -1.36 -18.07
CA ASN A 263 -11.13 -1.71 -16.96
C ASN A 263 -9.88 -2.46 -17.45
N ASN A 264 -9.66 -2.58 -18.76
CA ASN A 264 -8.52 -3.30 -19.33
C ASN A 264 -7.26 -2.40 -19.36
N PRO A 265 -6.17 -2.75 -18.65
CA PRO A 265 -4.91 -1.98 -18.65
C PRO A 265 -4.38 -1.66 -20.04
N GLU A 266 -4.50 -2.57 -21.02
CA GLU A 266 -4.07 -2.30 -22.39
C GLU A 266 -4.83 -1.14 -23.03
N LYS A 267 -6.16 -1.12 -22.86
CA LYS A 267 -7.02 -0.06 -23.40
C LYS A 267 -6.81 1.25 -22.67
N LEU A 268 -6.63 1.19 -21.35
CA LEU A 268 -6.34 2.37 -20.53
C LEU A 268 -4.99 2.99 -20.89
N ALA A 269 -3.95 2.16 -21.09
CA ALA A 269 -2.63 2.62 -21.50
C ALA A 269 -2.67 3.24 -22.91
N GLN A 270 -3.34 2.59 -23.86
CA GLN A 270 -3.53 3.15 -25.21
C GLN A 270 -4.24 4.50 -25.15
N ALA A 271 -5.35 4.61 -24.41
CA ALA A 271 -6.09 5.86 -24.26
C ALA A 271 -5.25 6.96 -23.59
N LEU A 272 -4.38 6.61 -22.63
CA LEU A 272 -3.47 7.56 -22.00
C LEU A 272 -2.42 8.09 -22.98
N ILE A 273 -1.89 7.22 -23.84
CA ILE A 273 -0.95 7.57 -24.91
C ILE A 273 -1.62 8.48 -25.94
N ASP A 274 -2.80 8.10 -26.45
CA ASP A 274 -3.51 8.81 -27.52
C ASP A 274 -3.86 10.24 -27.11
N ARG A 275 -4.23 10.45 -25.84
CA ARG A 275 -4.56 11.78 -25.30
C ARG A 275 -3.36 12.57 -24.78
N ASN A 276 -2.14 12.00 -24.86
CA ASN A 276 -0.94 12.55 -24.22
C ASN A 276 -1.19 12.97 -22.76
N GLY A 277 -1.78 12.07 -21.97
CA GLY A 277 -2.21 12.38 -20.60
C GLY A 277 -1.05 12.49 -19.59
N PRO A 278 -1.35 12.59 -18.29
CA PRO A 278 -0.31 12.69 -17.25
C PRO A 278 0.63 11.49 -17.26
N GLU A 279 1.92 11.75 -17.04
CA GLU A 279 2.93 10.69 -16.97
C GLU A 279 2.67 9.76 -15.78
N VAL A 280 2.70 8.45 -16.02
CA VAL A 280 2.62 7.38 -15.02
C VAL A 280 3.86 6.49 -15.06
N ASP A 281 4.28 6.00 -13.90
CA ASP A 281 5.49 5.18 -13.73
C ASP A 281 5.11 3.75 -13.31
N LEU A 282 5.24 2.79 -14.23
CA LEU A 282 4.87 1.39 -14.06
C LEU A 282 6.12 0.54 -13.86
N ALA A 283 6.43 0.19 -12.62
CA ALA A 283 7.51 -0.73 -12.32
C ALA A 283 6.98 -2.16 -12.22
N PHE A 284 7.38 -3.00 -13.16
CA PHE A 284 7.03 -4.40 -13.21
C PHE A 284 8.11 -5.27 -12.56
N GLN A 285 7.67 -6.34 -11.91
CA GLN A 285 8.57 -7.37 -11.40
C GLN A 285 8.09 -8.74 -11.86
N ILE A 286 9.00 -9.63 -12.23
CA ILE A 286 8.65 -10.99 -12.62
C ILE A 286 9.83 -11.94 -12.43
N GLY A 287 9.57 -13.11 -11.86
CA GLY A 287 10.54 -14.19 -11.68
C GLY A 287 10.79 -14.98 -12.96
N THR A 288 11.97 -15.59 -13.07
CA THR A 288 12.29 -16.46 -14.22
C THR A 288 11.68 -17.86 -14.14
N LYS A 289 11.10 -18.24 -12.99
CA LYS A 289 10.40 -19.52 -12.78
C LYS A 289 8.87 -19.36 -12.70
N GLU A 290 8.33 -18.25 -13.18
CA GLU A 290 6.89 -18.02 -13.32
C GLU A 290 6.49 -17.77 -14.78
N GLY A 291 5.20 -17.89 -15.08
CA GLY A 291 4.64 -17.58 -16.39
C GLY A 291 4.42 -16.08 -16.59
N GLY A 292 3.86 -15.69 -17.74
CA GLY A 292 3.44 -14.31 -18.00
C GLY A 292 4.51 -13.37 -18.57
N MET A 293 5.78 -13.78 -18.59
CA MET A 293 6.89 -12.96 -19.13
C MET A 293 6.65 -12.49 -20.57
N ALA A 294 6.18 -13.37 -21.44
CA ALA A 294 5.89 -13.01 -22.83
C ALA A 294 4.79 -11.94 -22.94
N ASN A 295 3.69 -12.12 -22.21
CA ASN A 295 2.58 -11.16 -22.18
C ASN A 295 3.03 -9.81 -21.61
N LEU A 296 3.79 -9.83 -20.52
CA LEU A 296 4.30 -8.63 -19.88
C LEU A 296 5.27 -7.86 -20.79
N ASN A 297 6.20 -8.56 -21.46
CA ASN A 297 7.08 -7.96 -22.46
C ASN A 297 6.29 -7.37 -23.64
N GLY A 298 5.23 -8.04 -24.09
CA GLY A 298 4.31 -7.53 -25.10
C GLY A 298 3.63 -6.23 -24.68
N PHE A 299 3.11 -6.17 -23.45
CA PHE A 299 2.54 -4.95 -22.87
C PHE A 299 3.56 -3.81 -22.84
N ILE A 300 4.76 -4.06 -22.30
CA ILE A 300 5.82 -3.06 -22.18
C ILE A 300 6.25 -2.55 -23.57
N ALA A 301 6.50 -3.45 -24.53
CA ALA A 301 6.92 -3.07 -25.87
C ALA A 301 5.86 -2.22 -26.59
N LYS A 302 4.58 -2.54 -26.39
CA LYS A 302 3.48 -1.84 -27.08
C LYS A 302 3.11 -0.51 -26.42
N TYR A 303 3.06 -0.48 -25.10
CA TYR A 303 2.48 0.61 -24.32
C TYR A 303 3.49 1.39 -23.48
N GLY A 304 4.75 0.94 -23.33
CA GLY A 304 5.81 1.65 -22.59
C GLY A 304 6.38 2.86 -23.33
N LYS A 305 5.52 3.77 -23.79
CA LYS A 305 5.86 4.93 -24.60
C LYS A 305 5.04 6.16 -24.23
N GLY A 306 5.51 7.33 -24.64
CA GLY A 306 4.85 8.61 -24.34
C GLY A 306 4.72 8.80 -22.81
N PRO A 307 3.51 9.04 -22.27
CA PRO A 307 3.30 9.24 -20.84
C PRO A 307 3.39 7.97 -19.99
N VAL A 308 3.45 6.78 -20.59
CA VAL A 308 3.58 5.52 -19.85
C VAL A 308 5.06 5.15 -19.74
N LYS A 309 5.67 5.38 -18.58
CA LYS A 309 7.06 5.00 -18.30
C LYS A 309 7.08 3.62 -17.65
N THR A 310 7.96 2.75 -18.12
CA THR A 310 8.05 1.38 -17.62
C THR A 310 9.45 1.05 -17.12
N HIS A 311 9.52 0.24 -16.07
CA HIS A 311 10.72 -0.42 -15.60
C HIS A 311 10.41 -1.90 -15.39
N LEU A 312 11.32 -2.81 -15.76
CA LEU A 312 11.13 -4.24 -15.58
C LEU A 312 12.28 -4.82 -14.76
N GLN A 313 11.96 -5.35 -13.59
CA GLN A 313 12.86 -6.14 -12.76
C GLN A 313 12.62 -7.63 -13.00
N VAL A 314 13.54 -8.28 -13.71
CA VAL A 314 13.55 -9.74 -13.84
C VAL A 314 14.28 -10.34 -12.65
N ILE A 315 13.60 -11.18 -11.89
CA ILE A 315 14.12 -11.78 -10.65
C ILE A 315 14.65 -13.18 -10.97
N GLN A 316 15.97 -13.29 -11.09
CA GLN A 316 16.64 -14.54 -11.44
C GLN A 316 16.35 -15.63 -10.40
N GLY A 317 15.83 -16.77 -10.85
CA GLY A 317 15.40 -17.89 -10.01
C GLY A 317 14.10 -17.63 -9.23
N GLY A 318 13.51 -16.45 -9.40
CA GLY A 318 12.30 -16.01 -8.72
C GLY A 318 11.07 -16.82 -9.15
N LYS A 319 10.14 -17.01 -8.21
CA LYS A 319 8.85 -17.69 -8.42
C LYS A 319 7.71 -16.70 -8.19
N HIS A 320 6.49 -17.10 -8.55
CA HIS A 320 5.27 -16.32 -8.35
C HIS A 320 4.85 -16.25 -6.86
N ASN A 321 5.57 -15.50 -6.02
CA ASN A 321 5.26 -15.34 -4.60
C ASN A 321 5.81 -14.04 -3.99
N ALA A 322 5.23 -13.64 -2.86
CA ALA A 322 5.56 -12.39 -2.17
C ALA A 322 7.04 -12.29 -1.74
N HIS A 323 7.65 -13.38 -1.26
CA HIS A 323 9.08 -13.38 -0.88
C HIS A 323 9.99 -13.03 -2.05
N THR A 324 9.72 -13.59 -3.23
CA THR A 324 10.44 -13.28 -4.47
C THR A 324 10.27 -11.80 -4.80
N TYR A 325 9.05 -11.26 -4.72
CA TYR A 325 8.78 -9.88 -5.07
C TYR A 325 9.42 -8.87 -4.10
N ILE A 326 9.52 -9.18 -2.80
CA ILE A 326 10.28 -8.35 -1.85
C ILE A 326 11.76 -8.29 -2.22
N LYS A 327 12.34 -9.42 -2.65
CA LYS A 327 13.71 -9.43 -3.17
C LYS A 327 13.86 -8.51 -4.39
N GLY A 328 12.96 -8.61 -5.37
CA GLY A 328 12.97 -7.73 -6.54
C GLY A 328 12.84 -6.25 -6.20
N MET A 329 12.09 -5.92 -5.14
CA MET A 329 11.99 -4.55 -4.65
C MET A 329 13.35 -4.04 -4.16
N GLY A 330 14.08 -4.87 -3.43
CA GLY A 330 15.43 -4.57 -2.96
C GLY A 330 16.50 -4.56 -4.06
N ASP A 331 16.30 -5.32 -5.14
CA ASP A 331 17.24 -5.40 -6.27
C ASP A 331 17.27 -4.11 -7.13
N GLY A 332 16.26 -3.24 -7.01
CA GLY A 332 16.25 -1.95 -7.70
C GLY A 332 14.87 -1.32 -7.89
N THR A 333 13.80 -2.13 -7.84
CA THR A 333 12.44 -1.65 -8.12
C THR A 333 12.00 -0.55 -7.14
N MET A 334 12.32 -0.71 -5.84
CA MET A 334 11.98 0.29 -4.82
C MET A 334 12.69 1.62 -5.09
N GLN A 335 13.97 1.57 -5.46
CA GLN A 335 14.77 2.76 -5.76
C GLN A 335 14.24 3.47 -6.99
N TRP A 336 13.90 2.72 -8.04
CA TRP A 336 13.34 3.30 -9.25
C TRP A 336 12.03 4.04 -8.96
N ILE A 337 11.07 3.41 -8.29
CA ILE A 337 9.78 4.05 -7.95
C ILE A 337 9.96 5.24 -7.00
N SER A 338 10.82 5.10 -5.98
CA SER A 338 11.07 6.17 -5.03
C SER A 338 11.65 7.42 -5.69
N SER A 339 12.41 7.27 -6.78
CA SER A 339 12.92 8.40 -7.57
C SER A 339 11.84 9.18 -8.34
N LYS A 340 10.64 8.60 -8.49
CA LYS A 340 9.49 9.19 -9.20
C LYS A 340 8.49 9.87 -8.28
N LEU A 341 8.69 9.75 -6.97
CA LEU A 341 7.73 10.20 -5.96
C LEU A 341 8.33 11.33 -5.11
N GLN A 342 7.44 12.17 -4.61
CA GLN A 342 7.79 13.24 -3.68
C GLN A 342 8.24 12.63 -2.35
N ALA A 343 9.48 12.95 -1.94
CA ALA A 343 10.00 12.60 -0.62
C ALA A 343 9.53 13.60 0.45
N PRO A 344 9.43 13.20 1.73
CA PRO A 344 9.18 14.12 2.84
C PRO A 344 10.21 15.25 2.89
N ILE A 345 9.73 16.46 3.16
CA ILE A 345 10.52 17.67 3.18
C ILE A 345 10.81 18.01 4.65
N PRO A 346 12.07 18.04 5.09
CA PRO A 346 12.37 18.35 6.48
C PRO A 346 12.11 19.82 6.77
N SER A 347 11.52 20.09 7.94
CA SER A 347 11.46 21.41 8.55
C SER A 347 12.85 22.08 8.57
N PRO A 348 12.92 23.42 8.52
CA PRO A 348 14.19 24.17 8.54
C PRO A 348 15.09 23.82 9.72
#